data_AF-A0A2N3E5A7-F1
#
_entry.id   AF-A0A2N3E5A7-F1
#
_cell.length_a   1.000
_cell.length_b   1.000
_cell.length_c   1.000
_cell.angle_alpha   90.00
_cell.angle_beta   90.00
_cell.angle_gamma   90.00
#
_symmetry.space_group_name_H-M   'P 1'
#
loop_
_entity.id
_entity.type
_entity.pdbx_description
1 polymer ?
#
loop_
_entity_poly.entity_id
_entity_poly.type
_entity_poly.pdbx_seq_one_letter_code
_entity_poly.pdbx_strand_id
1 'polypeptide(L)'
;MLHFERWKITLIVLLCVAGLAYSAPNFVPRDSLEGVPGWLPNQQINLGLDLRGGSYMLLEVDTSSLIHDRLQSLVNDVRAALRSERVLYTGLGIRNSEVTVRITQPDDVQKAREAIDGVSTTIAGNAFSAIPERDIAVNVNGQNITVVLTEPAILARTQSAVQQSIEIVRRRIDELGTTEPVIQQQGASRILVQVPGLDDPQRLKELLGQTAKMNFRLVSNAMSGEQALATRTVPTGTEILFMA
;
A
#
# COMPACT_ATOMS: atom_id res chain seq x y z
N MET A 1 13.93 -65.27 -16.94
CA MET A 1 14.57 -64.85 -15.67
C MET A 1 15.30 -63.55 -15.93
N LEU A 2 14.91 -62.46 -15.26
CA LEU A 2 15.56 -61.15 -15.43
C LEU A 2 16.96 -61.22 -14.79
N HIS A 3 18.00 -61.43 -15.60
CA HIS A 3 19.38 -61.33 -15.17
C HIS A 3 19.80 -59.85 -15.22
N PHE A 4 19.87 -59.22 -14.05
CA PHE A 4 20.44 -57.89 -13.91
C PHE A 4 21.94 -57.99 -13.62
N GLU A 5 22.74 -57.24 -14.39
CA GLU A 5 24.17 -57.09 -14.15
C GLU A 5 24.42 -56.51 -12.75
N ARG A 6 25.35 -57.10 -11.99
CA ARG A 6 25.61 -56.75 -10.58
C ARG A 6 25.87 -55.26 -10.37
N TRP A 7 26.53 -54.58 -11.33
CA TRP A 7 26.80 -53.14 -11.24
C TRP A 7 25.53 -52.29 -11.31
N LYS A 8 24.53 -52.71 -12.10
CA LYS A 8 23.22 -52.03 -12.19
C LYS A 8 22.46 -52.18 -10.88
N ILE A 9 22.54 -53.36 -10.24
CA ILE A 9 21.94 -53.60 -8.93
C ILE A 9 22.60 -52.66 -7.89
N THR A 10 23.93 -52.58 -7.85
CA THR A 10 24.65 -51.69 -6.93
C THR A 10 24.27 -50.22 -7.15
N LEU A 11 24.16 -49.78 -8.40
CA LEU A 11 23.76 -48.41 -8.72
C LEU A 11 22.32 -48.10 -8.26
N ILE A 12 21.38 -49.02 -8.50
CA ILE A 12 19.99 -48.87 -8.06
C ILE A 12 19.90 -48.81 -6.53
N VAL A 13 20.61 -49.70 -5.83
CA VAL A 13 20.64 -49.70 -4.36
C VAL A 13 21.24 -48.40 -3.83
N LEU A 14 22.34 -47.92 -4.41
CA LEU A 14 22.97 -46.66 -4.01
C LEU A 14 22.02 -45.47 -4.23
N LEU A 15 21.29 -45.44 -5.36
CA LEU A 15 20.29 -44.41 -5.66
C LEU A 15 19.13 -44.45 -4.64
N CYS A 16 18.63 -45.63 -4.30
CA CYS A 16 17.57 -45.80 -3.30
C CYS A 16 18.03 -45.35 -1.91
N VAL A 17 19.25 -45.70 -1.50
CA VAL A 17 19.83 -45.27 -0.22
C VAL A 17 20.03 -43.75 -0.19
N ALA A 18 20.52 -43.16 -1.29
CA ALA A 18 20.64 -41.71 -1.41
C ALA A 18 19.26 -41.03 -1.32
N GLY A 19 18.24 -41.56 -2.00
CA GLY A 19 16.87 -41.03 -1.93
C GLY A 19 16.27 -41.08 -0.52
N LEU A 20 16.48 -42.18 0.21
CA LEU A 20 16.08 -42.29 1.61
C LEU A 20 16.83 -41.31 2.51
N ALA A 21 18.14 -41.14 2.30
CA ALA A 21 18.95 -40.20 3.05
C ALA A 21 18.53 -38.74 2.84
N TYR A 22 18.14 -38.37 1.61
CA TYR A 22 17.60 -37.03 1.31
C TYR A 22 16.18 -36.80 1.81
N SER A 23 15.37 -37.86 1.99
CA SER A 23 13.99 -37.76 2.49
C SER A 23 13.89 -37.79 4.01
N ALA A 24 14.83 -38.44 4.70
CA ALA A 24 14.87 -38.60 6.15
C ALA A 24 14.66 -37.30 6.96
N PRO A 25 15.21 -36.13 6.57
CA PRO A 25 15.02 -34.87 7.30
C PRO A 25 13.56 -34.41 7.41
N ASN A 26 12.67 -34.87 6.52
CA ASN A 26 11.24 -34.52 6.56
C ASN A 26 10.47 -35.21 7.70
N PHE A 27 11.00 -36.29 8.28
CA PHE A 27 10.35 -37.05 9.37
C PHE A 27 10.88 -36.70 10.76
N VAL A 28 11.90 -35.84 10.84
CA VAL A 28 12.56 -35.46 12.09
C VAL A 28 12.18 -34.01 12.45
N PRO A 29 11.81 -33.71 13.71
CA PRO A 29 11.56 -32.33 14.16
C PRO A 29 12.78 -31.41 13.98
N ARG A 30 12.54 -30.13 13.65
CA ARG A 30 13.59 -29.13 13.33
C ARG A 30 14.61 -28.96 14.45
N ASP A 31 14.17 -28.98 15.70
CA ASP A 31 15.04 -28.81 16.88
C ASP A 31 16.12 -29.90 16.99
N SER A 32 15.86 -31.09 16.45
CA SER A 32 16.81 -32.22 16.46
C SER A 32 17.75 -32.22 15.24
N LEU A 33 17.49 -31.38 14.24
CA LEU A 33 18.28 -31.26 13.01
C LEU A 33 19.39 -30.19 13.10
N GLU A 34 19.37 -29.33 14.12
CA GLU A 34 20.41 -28.29 14.30
C GLU A 34 21.77 -28.86 14.74
N GLY A 35 21.81 -30.09 15.26
CA GLY A 35 23.03 -30.77 15.72
C GLY A 35 23.70 -31.72 14.71
N VAL A 36 23.17 -31.86 13.49
CA VAL A 36 23.70 -32.80 12.50
C VAL A 36 24.90 -32.22 11.74
N PRO A 37 25.96 -33.01 11.49
CA PRO A 37 27.14 -32.52 10.78
C PRO A 37 26.80 -32.14 9.32
N GLY A 38 27.34 -31.03 8.84
CA GLY A 38 26.94 -30.34 7.59
C GLY A 38 27.11 -31.09 6.26
N TRP A 39 27.46 -32.37 6.28
CA TRP A 39 27.47 -33.26 5.12
C TRP A 39 26.13 -33.99 4.93
N LEU A 40 25.22 -33.95 5.92
CA LEU A 40 23.85 -34.44 5.80
C LEU A 40 22.89 -33.36 5.27
N PRO A 41 21.93 -33.69 4.40
CA PRO A 41 20.87 -32.76 4.02
C PRO A 41 20.05 -32.39 5.25
N ASN A 42 19.96 -31.10 5.56
CA ASN A 42 19.21 -30.54 6.70
C ASN A 42 17.96 -29.74 6.27
N GLN A 43 17.70 -29.67 4.95
CA GLN A 43 16.59 -28.90 4.40
C GLN A 43 15.31 -29.74 4.38
N GLN A 44 14.32 -29.30 5.15
CA GLN A 44 12.96 -29.82 5.05
C GLN A 44 12.19 -29.14 3.91
N ILE A 45 11.22 -29.84 3.34
CA ILE A 45 10.30 -29.25 2.37
C ILE A 45 9.52 -28.10 3.03
N ASN A 46 9.39 -26.98 2.31
CA ASN A 46 8.51 -25.89 2.71
C ASN A 46 7.05 -26.33 2.54
N LEU A 47 6.38 -26.62 3.66
CA LEU A 47 4.97 -26.98 3.65
C LEU A 47 4.13 -25.72 3.41
N GLY A 48 3.15 -25.79 2.50
CA GLY A 48 2.22 -24.72 2.22
C GLY A 48 1.17 -24.52 3.32
N LEU A 49 0.32 -23.50 3.16
CA LEU A 49 -0.72 -23.08 4.10
C LEU A 49 -1.63 -24.24 4.56
N ASP A 50 -2.05 -25.09 3.63
CA ASP A 50 -2.97 -26.20 3.90
C ASP A 50 -2.37 -27.28 4.83
N LEU A 51 -1.04 -27.41 4.85
CA LEU A 51 -0.33 -28.40 5.66
C LEU A 51 0.30 -27.84 6.93
N ARG A 52 0.54 -26.52 7.02
CA ARG A 52 1.10 -25.83 8.20
C ARG A 52 0.07 -25.08 9.04
N GLY A 53 -1.13 -24.83 8.52
CA GLY A 53 -2.01 -23.82 9.09
C GLY A 53 -1.49 -22.40 8.83
N GLY A 54 -2.39 -21.41 8.95
CA GLY A 54 -2.05 -20.00 8.79
C GLY A 54 -3.25 -19.11 8.47
N SER A 55 -2.96 -17.84 8.23
CA SER A 55 -3.98 -16.80 8.02
C SER A 55 -4.08 -16.39 6.55
N TYR A 56 -5.32 -16.30 6.05
CA TYR A 56 -5.66 -15.81 4.72
C TYR A 56 -6.49 -14.52 4.86
N MET A 57 -6.09 -13.45 4.17
CA MET A 57 -6.81 -12.18 4.21
C MET A 57 -6.83 -11.52 2.83
N LEU A 58 -7.99 -10.96 2.47
CA LEU A 58 -8.16 -10.12 1.30
C LEU A 58 -8.41 -8.69 1.75
N LEU A 59 -7.48 -7.80 1.42
CA LEU A 59 -7.54 -6.38 1.73
C LEU A 59 -8.02 -5.62 0.50
N GLU A 60 -8.79 -4.55 0.69
CA GLU A 60 -9.22 -3.66 -0.38
C GLU A 60 -8.75 -2.23 -0.07
N VAL A 61 -8.16 -1.57 -1.07
CA VAL A 61 -7.75 -0.17 -0.97
C VAL A 61 -8.98 0.72 -1.05
N ASP A 62 -9.11 1.67 -0.13
CA ASP A 62 -10.19 2.66 -0.15
C ASP A 62 -9.96 3.69 -1.28
N THR A 63 -10.48 3.36 -2.46
CA THR A 63 -10.44 4.22 -3.64
C THR A 63 -11.25 5.50 -3.45
N SER A 64 -12.31 5.46 -2.64
CA SER A 64 -13.17 6.62 -2.40
C SER A 64 -12.44 7.71 -1.61
N SER A 65 -11.71 7.33 -0.56
CA SER A 65 -10.86 8.25 0.20
C SER A 65 -9.72 8.78 -0.68
N LEU A 66 -9.11 7.94 -1.51
CA LEU A 66 -8.02 8.33 -2.41
C LEU A 66 -8.47 9.42 -3.41
N ILE A 67 -9.66 9.25 -4.00
CA ILE A 67 -10.27 10.23 -4.90
C ILE A 67 -10.58 11.53 -4.15
N HIS A 68 -11.19 11.43 -2.97
CA HIS A 68 -11.53 12.59 -2.15
C HIS A 68 -10.29 13.42 -1.80
N ASP A 69 -9.23 12.79 -1.32
CA ASP A 69 -7.96 13.44 -0.96
C ASP A 69 -7.30 14.11 -2.19
N ARG A 70 -7.37 13.47 -3.36
CA ARG A 70 -6.89 14.07 -4.61
C ARG A 70 -7.73 15.28 -5.02
N LEU A 71 -9.05 15.21 -4.94
CA LEU A 71 -9.95 16.33 -5.24
C LEU A 71 -9.71 17.50 -4.29
N GLN A 72 -9.49 17.22 -3.00
CA GLN A 72 -9.18 18.24 -2.00
C GLN A 72 -7.84 18.92 -2.30
N SER A 73 -6.83 18.14 -2.70
CA SER A 73 -5.54 18.68 -3.14
C SER A 73 -5.71 19.52 -4.41
N LEU A 74 -6.48 19.03 -5.39
CA LEU A 74 -6.78 19.74 -6.63
C LEU A 74 -7.50 21.07 -6.38
N VAL A 75 -8.42 21.13 -5.42
CA VAL A 75 -9.03 22.39 -4.99
C VAL A 75 -7.97 23.38 -4.50
N ASN A 76 -6.97 22.93 -3.74
CA ASN A 76 -5.89 23.79 -3.27
C ASN A 76 -4.99 24.25 -4.41
N ASP A 77 -4.68 23.35 -5.35
CA ASP A 77 -3.84 23.64 -6.52
C ASP A 77 -4.54 24.67 -7.45
N VAL A 78 -5.82 24.44 -7.77
CA VAL A 78 -6.66 25.37 -8.56
C VAL A 78 -6.76 26.72 -7.86
N ARG A 79 -6.93 26.73 -6.53
CA ARG A 79 -6.96 27.97 -5.74
C ARG A 79 -5.66 28.76 -5.91
N ALA A 80 -4.52 28.08 -5.87
CA ALA A 80 -3.22 28.72 -6.03
C ALA A 80 -3.02 29.27 -7.45
N ALA A 81 -3.36 28.47 -8.47
CA ALA A 81 -3.23 28.85 -9.88
C ALA A 81 -4.13 30.05 -10.26
N LEU A 82 -5.38 30.09 -9.80
CA LEU A 82 -6.26 31.24 -10.07
C LEU A 82 -5.78 32.51 -9.36
N ARG A 83 -5.17 32.37 -8.18
CA ARG A 83 -4.60 33.50 -7.44
C ARG A 83 -3.35 34.06 -8.08
N SER A 84 -2.45 33.23 -8.60
CA SER A 84 -1.26 33.70 -9.30
C SER A 84 -1.62 34.52 -10.54
N GLU A 85 -2.67 34.09 -11.25
CA GLU A 85 -3.20 34.79 -12.42
C GLU A 85 -4.15 35.95 -12.10
N ARG A 86 -4.40 36.23 -10.81
CA ARG A 86 -5.31 37.28 -10.30
C ARG A 86 -6.75 37.17 -10.81
N VAL A 87 -7.21 35.95 -11.09
CA VAL A 87 -8.59 35.69 -11.53
C VAL A 87 -9.53 35.65 -10.32
N LEU A 88 -10.61 36.43 -10.38
CA LEU A 88 -11.64 36.47 -9.33
C LEU A 88 -12.62 35.30 -9.48
N TYR A 89 -12.73 34.44 -8.47
CA TYR A 89 -13.61 33.28 -8.49
C TYR A 89 -14.51 33.20 -7.24
N THR A 90 -15.64 32.51 -7.39
CA THR A 90 -16.60 32.24 -6.33
C THR A 90 -16.94 30.75 -6.29
N GLY A 91 -17.21 30.21 -5.11
CA GLY A 91 -17.80 28.87 -4.96
C GLY A 91 -16.85 27.71 -5.30
N LEU A 92 -15.53 27.92 -5.24
CA LEU A 92 -14.54 26.86 -5.42
C LEU A 92 -14.71 25.77 -4.35
N GLY A 93 -14.98 24.55 -4.78
CA GLY A 93 -15.09 23.39 -3.90
C GLY A 93 -15.40 22.10 -4.64
N ILE A 94 -15.58 21.03 -3.87
CA ILE A 94 -15.93 19.72 -4.39
C ILE A 94 -17.46 19.59 -4.43
N ARG A 95 -18.02 19.21 -5.57
CA ARG A 95 -19.44 18.87 -5.74
C ARG A 95 -19.54 17.60 -6.60
N ASN A 96 -20.27 16.59 -6.14
CA ASN A 96 -20.50 15.35 -6.90
C ASN A 96 -19.20 14.67 -7.41
N SER A 97 -18.14 14.66 -6.61
CA SER A 97 -16.81 14.13 -6.99
C SER A 97 -16.09 14.91 -8.11
N GLU A 98 -16.49 16.15 -8.34
CA GLU A 98 -15.87 17.07 -9.29
C GLU A 98 -15.48 18.37 -8.58
N VAL A 99 -14.43 19.02 -9.06
CA VAL A 99 -14.06 20.35 -8.58
C VAL A 99 -14.77 21.39 -9.44
N THR A 100 -15.63 22.19 -8.82
CA THR A 100 -16.40 23.22 -9.52
C THR A 100 -15.95 24.61 -9.05
N VAL A 101 -15.82 25.53 -9.98
CA VAL A 101 -15.48 26.92 -9.71
C VAL A 101 -16.23 27.84 -10.65
N ARG A 102 -16.78 28.94 -10.12
CA ARG A 102 -17.43 29.97 -10.93
C ARG A 102 -16.52 31.19 -11.04
N ILE A 103 -16.19 31.57 -12.26
CA ILE A 103 -15.43 32.78 -12.56
C ILE A 103 -16.37 33.99 -12.51
N THR A 104 -15.89 35.09 -11.93
CA THR A 104 -16.72 36.29 -11.69
C THR A 104 -16.81 37.18 -12.93
N GLN A 105 -15.72 37.26 -13.69
CA GLN A 105 -15.61 38.05 -14.91
C GLN A 105 -15.65 37.13 -16.13
N PRO A 106 -16.55 37.36 -17.11
CA PRO A 106 -16.63 36.54 -18.32
C PRO A 106 -15.35 36.54 -19.16
N ASP A 107 -14.64 37.67 -19.18
CA ASP A 107 -13.41 37.85 -19.97
C ASP A 107 -12.23 37.01 -19.43
N ASP A 108 -12.25 36.70 -18.13
CA ASP A 108 -11.20 35.92 -17.46
C ASP A 108 -11.36 34.40 -17.64
N VAL A 109 -12.45 33.92 -18.25
CA VAL A 109 -12.74 32.48 -18.34
C VAL A 109 -11.64 31.72 -19.10
N GLN A 110 -11.13 32.28 -20.20
CA GLN A 110 -10.06 31.65 -20.98
C GLN A 110 -8.76 31.61 -20.17
N LYS A 111 -8.43 32.71 -19.49
CA LYS A 111 -7.25 32.80 -18.63
C LYS A 111 -7.33 31.82 -17.45
N ALA A 112 -8.51 31.67 -16.87
CA ALA A 112 -8.79 30.71 -15.80
C ALA A 112 -8.62 29.27 -16.29
N ARG A 113 -9.13 28.96 -17.49
CA ARG A 113 -8.96 27.64 -18.11
C ARG A 113 -7.49 27.31 -18.30
N GLU A 114 -6.69 28.22 -18.85
CA GLU A 114 -5.26 28.01 -19.07
C GLU A 114 -4.50 27.81 -17.74
N ALA A 115 -4.83 28.58 -16.71
CA ALA A 115 -4.26 28.41 -15.37
C ALA A 115 -4.58 27.04 -14.76
N ILE A 116 -5.82 26.57 -14.92
CA ILE A 116 -6.26 25.25 -14.44
C ILE A 116 -5.64 24.12 -15.26
N ASP A 117 -5.53 24.29 -16.58
CA ASP A 117 -4.84 23.33 -17.45
C ASP A 117 -3.36 23.20 -17.06
N GLY A 118 -2.73 24.25 -16.54
CA GLY A 118 -1.37 24.22 -16.00
C GLY A 118 -1.22 23.43 -14.69
N VAL A 119 -2.32 23.20 -13.96
CA VAL A 119 -2.34 22.33 -12.76
C VAL A 119 -2.38 20.84 -13.15
N SER A 120 -2.78 20.52 -14.38
CA SER A 120 -2.82 19.13 -14.85
C SER A 120 -1.43 18.51 -14.77
N THR A 121 -1.37 17.31 -14.18
CA THR A 121 -0.16 16.51 -14.18
C THR A 121 -0.24 15.50 -15.32
N THR A 122 0.88 15.30 -15.98
CA THR A 122 1.03 14.23 -16.96
C THR A 122 1.14 12.90 -16.22
N ILE A 123 0.23 11.98 -16.53
CA ILE A 123 0.37 10.59 -16.12
C ILE A 123 1.18 9.89 -17.20
N ALA A 124 2.07 8.98 -16.79
CA ALA A 124 2.71 8.07 -17.73
C ALA A 124 1.60 7.34 -18.50
N GLY A 125 1.45 7.69 -19.78
CA GLY A 125 0.46 7.06 -20.65
C GLY A 125 0.67 5.55 -20.68
N ASN A 126 -0.38 4.81 -21.06
CA ASN A 126 -0.28 3.37 -21.27
C ASN A 126 0.96 3.06 -22.13
N ALA A 127 1.70 2.00 -21.79
CA ALA A 127 2.93 1.61 -22.50
C ALA A 127 2.76 1.44 -24.03
N PHE A 128 1.52 1.41 -24.51
CA PHE A 128 1.14 1.30 -25.92
C PHE A 128 0.84 2.64 -26.62
N SER A 129 0.49 3.71 -25.88
CA SER A 129 0.33 5.05 -26.45
C SER A 129 1.36 6.00 -25.84
N ALA A 130 2.35 6.40 -26.64
CA ALA A 130 3.35 7.41 -26.27
C ALA A 130 2.74 8.83 -26.11
N ILE A 131 1.42 8.95 -25.99
CA ILE A 131 0.73 10.22 -25.77
C ILE A 131 0.56 10.40 -24.26
N PRO A 132 1.17 11.43 -23.66
CA PRO A 132 0.96 11.76 -22.26
C PRO A 132 -0.51 12.10 -22.03
N GLU A 133 -1.18 11.35 -21.17
CA GLU A 133 -2.57 11.60 -20.79
C GLU A 133 -2.61 12.52 -19.57
N ARG A 134 -3.57 13.46 -19.56
CA ARG A 134 -3.74 14.39 -18.44
C ARG A 134 -4.54 13.73 -17.33
N ASP A 135 -4.18 14.04 -16.09
CA ASP A 135 -4.90 13.53 -14.92
C ASP A 135 -6.28 14.15 -14.69
N ILE A 136 -6.54 15.29 -15.35
CA ILE A 136 -7.78 16.04 -15.24
C ILE A 136 -8.37 16.36 -16.61
N ALA A 137 -9.70 16.34 -16.67
CA ALA A 137 -10.50 16.86 -17.77
C ALA A 137 -11.18 18.17 -17.31
N VAL A 138 -10.97 19.25 -18.08
CA VAL A 138 -11.51 20.58 -17.77
C VAL A 138 -12.65 20.90 -18.73
N ASN A 139 -13.87 20.96 -18.20
CA ASN A 139 -15.07 21.35 -18.92
C ASN A 139 -15.46 22.79 -18.53
N VAL A 140 -15.80 23.61 -19.54
CA VAL A 140 -16.17 25.00 -19.35
C VAL A 140 -17.59 25.18 -19.86
N ASN A 141 -18.49 25.61 -18.97
CA ASN A 141 -19.87 25.94 -19.31
C ASN A 141 -20.16 27.39 -18.89
N GLY A 142 -19.95 28.30 -19.84
CA GLY A 142 -20.03 29.74 -19.59
C GLY A 142 -19.00 30.19 -18.55
N GLN A 143 -19.48 30.62 -17.38
CA GLN A 143 -18.63 31.07 -16.26
C GLN A 143 -18.29 29.95 -15.26
N ASN A 144 -18.88 28.77 -15.40
CA ASN A 144 -18.62 27.63 -14.52
C ASN A 144 -17.57 26.73 -15.16
N ILE A 145 -16.47 26.50 -14.45
CA ILE A 145 -15.45 25.54 -14.82
C ILE A 145 -15.60 24.32 -13.91
N THR A 146 -15.69 23.16 -14.52
CA THR A 146 -15.75 21.87 -13.85
C THR A 146 -14.49 21.08 -14.20
N VAL A 147 -13.80 20.58 -13.18
CA VAL A 147 -12.61 19.76 -13.30
C VAL A 147 -12.91 18.37 -12.76
N VAL A 148 -12.72 17.36 -13.59
CA VAL A 148 -12.99 15.95 -13.27
C VAL A 148 -11.69 15.16 -13.40
N LEU A 149 -11.47 14.19 -12.51
CA LEU A 149 -10.36 13.24 -12.67
C LEU A 149 -10.68 12.27 -13.79
N THR A 150 -9.71 12.01 -14.67
CA THR A 150 -9.91 11.05 -15.76
C THR A 150 -9.91 9.62 -15.21
N GLU A 151 -10.68 8.71 -15.81
CA GLU A 151 -10.66 7.28 -15.49
C GLU A 151 -9.24 6.66 -15.47
N PRO A 152 -8.37 6.89 -16.47
CA PRO A 152 -7.00 6.41 -16.42
C PRO A 152 -6.19 6.99 -15.25
N ALA A 153 -6.48 8.22 -14.82
CA ALA A 153 -5.87 8.79 -13.61
C ALA A 153 -6.28 8.06 -12.35
N ILE A 154 -7.58 7.73 -12.22
CA ILE A 154 -8.10 7.00 -11.07
C ILE A 154 -7.47 5.59 -11.02
N LEU A 155 -7.39 4.90 -12.16
CA LEU A 155 -6.76 3.59 -12.25
C LEU A 155 -5.27 3.62 -11.92
N ALA A 156 -4.49 4.53 -12.52
CA ALA A 156 -3.06 4.65 -12.27
C ALA A 156 -2.76 4.97 -10.79
N ARG A 157 -3.56 5.86 -10.18
CA ARG A 157 -3.44 6.18 -8.75
C ARG A 157 -3.83 5.00 -7.87
N THR A 158 -4.89 4.27 -8.23
CA THR A 158 -5.31 3.07 -7.49
C THR A 158 -4.22 1.99 -7.54
N GLN A 159 -3.65 1.72 -8.72
CA GLN A 159 -2.53 0.78 -8.87
C GLN A 159 -1.31 1.22 -8.06
N SER A 160 -0.96 2.51 -8.08
CA SER A 160 0.14 3.03 -7.28
C SER A 160 -0.11 2.86 -5.78
N ALA A 161 -1.34 3.14 -5.32
CA ALA A 161 -1.75 2.95 -3.93
C ALA A 161 -1.73 1.48 -3.52
N VAL A 162 -2.14 0.56 -4.40
CA VAL A 162 -2.04 -0.89 -4.19
C VAL A 162 -0.59 -1.33 -4.05
N GLN A 163 0.29 -0.90 -4.96
CA GLN A 163 1.71 -1.24 -4.91
C GLN A 163 2.37 -0.72 -3.62
N GLN A 164 2.08 0.52 -3.24
CA GLN A 164 2.57 1.10 -1.99
C GLN A 164 2.03 0.32 -0.77
N SER A 165 0.76 -0.09 -0.82
CA SER A 165 0.15 -0.88 0.25
C SER A 165 0.76 -2.27 0.37
N ILE A 166 1.11 -2.93 -0.75
CA ILE A 166 1.85 -4.20 -0.75
C ILE A 166 3.18 -4.07 -0.01
N GLU A 167 3.94 -2.99 -0.27
CA GLU A 167 5.21 -2.75 0.42
C GLU A 167 5.02 -2.46 1.92
N ILE A 168 3.96 -1.75 2.29
CA ILE A 168 3.62 -1.49 3.71
C ILE A 168 3.25 -2.80 4.40
N VAL A 169 2.38 -3.61 3.79
CA VAL A 169 1.95 -4.91 4.33
C VAL A 169 3.15 -5.84 4.48
N ARG A 170 4.05 -5.87 3.49
CA ARG A 170 5.29 -6.67 3.55
C ARG A 170 6.13 -6.29 4.76
N ARG A 171 6.44 -5.00 4.91
CA ARG A 171 7.25 -4.50 6.04
C ARG A 171 6.64 -4.85 7.39
N ARG A 172 5.32 -4.72 7.53
CA ARG A 172 4.60 -5.06 8.78
C ARG A 172 4.62 -6.54 9.09
N ILE A 173 4.59 -7.40 8.07
CA ILE A 173 4.66 -8.85 8.29
C ILE A 173 6.10 -9.28 8.57
N ASP A 174 7.09 -8.64 7.94
CA ASP A 174 8.51 -8.91 8.20
C ASP A 174 8.88 -8.65 9.68
N GLU A 175 8.21 -7.70 10.35
CA GLU A 175 8.34 -7.44 11.79
C GLU A 175 7.96 -8.64 12.68
N LEU A 176 7.15 -9.59 12.18
CA LEU A 176 6.80 -10.82 12.92
C LEU A 176 7.92 -11.86 12.91
N GLY A 177 8.89 -11.73 12.00
CA GLY A 177 10.03 -12.64 11.88
C GLY A 177 9.73 -13.95 11.14
N THR A 178 10.70 -14.39 10.32
CA THR A 178 10.87 -15.74 9.76
C THR A 178 9.74 -16.38 8.95
N THR A 179 8.66 -15.65 8.67
CA THR A 179 7.59 -16.13 7.80
C THR A 179 7.84 -15.60 6.39
N GLU A 180 7.72 -16.46 5.36
CA GLU A 180 7.67 -16.03 3.97
C GLU A 180 6.20 -15.79 3.59
N PRO A 181 5.64 -14.56 3.75
CA PRO A 181 4.27 -14.31 3.38
C PRO A 181 4.11 -14.25 1.86
N VAL A 182 2.95 -14.71 1.38
CA VAL A 182 2.55 -14.49 0.00
C VAL A 182 1.66 -13.25 -0.04
N ILE A 183 2.20 -12.16 -0.60
CA ILE A 183 1.49 -10.89 -0.77
C ILE A 183 1.40 -10.60 -2.26
N GLN A 184 0.20 -10.60 -2.80
CA GLN A 184 -0.04 -10.44 -4.23
C GLN A 184 -1.22 -9.52 -4.48
N GLN A 185 -1.15 -8.75 -5.57
CA GLN A 185 -2.31 -8.00 -6.04
C GLN A 185 -3.37 -8.96 -6.58
N GLN A 186 -4.63 -8.75 -6.20
CA GLN A 186 -5.77 -9.49 -6.70
C GLN A 186 -6.75 -8.50 -7.37
N GLY A 187 -6.79 -8.49 -8.71
CA GLY A 187 -7.60 -7.53 -9.45
C GLY A 187 -7.05 -6.10 -9.38
N ALA A 188 -7.92 -5.09 -9.48
CA ALA A 188 -7.50 -3.69 -9.60
C ALA A 188 -7.17 -3.01 -8.26
N SER A 189 -7.93 -3.31 -7.19
CA SER A 189 -7.90 -2.59 -5.91
C SER A 189 -7.64 -3.47 -4.68
N ARG A 190 -7.47 -4.79 -4.85
CA ARG A 190 -7.34 -5.72 -3.73
C ARG A 190 -5.97 -6.34 -3.63
N ILE A 191 -5.62 -6.75 -2.41
CA ILE A 191 -4.35 -7.35 -2.05
C ILE A 191 -4.65 -8.63 -1.27
N LEU A 192 -4.19 -9.75 -1.83
CA LEU A 192 -4.21 -11.05 -1.20
C LEU A 192 -2.98 -11.18 -0.29
N VAL A 193 -3.23 -11.55 0.97
CA VAL A 193 -2.19 -11.76 1.99
C VAL A 193 -2.36 -13.15 2.58
N GLN A 194 -1.30 -13.95 2.53
CA GLN A 194 -1.24 -15.26 3.17
C GLN A 194 0.00 -15.34 4.05
N VAL A 195 -0.20 -15.69 5.32
CA VAL A 195 0.88 -15.77 6.32
C VAL A 195 0.87 -17.18 6.92
N PRO A 196 1.78 -18.08 6.47
CA PRO A 196 1.92 -19.43 7.03
C PRO A 196 2.32 -19.40 8.52
N GLY A 197 1.79 -20.31 9.33
CA GLY A 197 2.15 -20.43 10.75
C GLY A 197 1.60 -19.31 11.65
N LEU A 198 0.80 -18.39 11.12
CA LEU A 198 0.01 -17.44 11.90
C LEU A 198 -1.44 -17.93 12.00
N ASP A 199 -1.76 -18.63 13.08
CA ASP A 199 -3.07 -19.29 13.24
C ASP A 199 -4.21 -18.32 13.55
N ASP A 200 -3.90 -17.13 14.07
CA ASP A 200 -4.91 -16.12 14.46
C ASP A 200 -5.03 -14.98 13.42
N PRO A 201 -6.10 -14.97 12.59
CA PRO A 201 -6.33 -13.91 11.62
C PRO A 201 -6.71 -12.57 12.28
N GLN A 202 -7.19 -12.58 13.53
CA GLN A 202 -7.55 -11.36 14.25
C GLN A 202 -6.29 -10.57 14.59
N ARG A 203 -5.23 -11.24 15.05
CA ARG A 203 -3.92 -10.64 15.27
C ARG A 203 -3.34 -10.04 13.98
N LEU A 204 -3.47 -10.74 12.85
CA LEU A 204 -3.06 -10.21 11.55
C LEU A 204 -3.85 -8.94 11.18
N LYS A 205 -5.16 -8.93 11.45
CA LYS A 205 -6.02 -7.77 11.20
C LYS A 205 -5.63 -6.58 12.07
N GLU A 206 -5.32 -6.79 13.35
CA GLU A 206 -4.89 -5.72 14.25
C GLU A 206 -3.56 -5.10 13.80
N LEU A 207 -2.59 -5.95 13.43
CA LEU A 207 -1.30 -5.52 12.91
C LEU A 207 -1.41 -4.73 11.61
N LEU A 208 -2.28 -5.13 10.68
CA LEU A 208 -2.45 -4.45 9.39
C LEU A 208 -3.42 -3.26 9.48
N GLY A 209 -4.41 -3.33 10.37
CA GLY A 209 -5.46 -2.32 10.54
C GLY A 209 -5.02 -1.08 11.31
N GLN A 210 -3.95 -1.16 12.10
CA GLN A 210 -3.44 0.00 12.82
C GLN A 210 -2.74 0.98 11.86
N THR A 211 -3.44 2.01 11.39
CA THR A 211 -2.80 3.04 10.55
C THR A 211 -1.79 3.82 11.39
N ALA A 212 -0.50 3.58 11.17
CA ALA A 212 0.58 4.26 11.89
C ALA A 212 0.79 5.66 11.28
N LYS A 213 -0.05 6.63 11.69
CA LYS A 213 0.16 8.04 11.33
C LYS A 213 1.21 8.65 12.26
N MET A 214 2.43 8.81 11.74
CA MET A 214 3.49 9.53 12.45
C MET A 214 3.31 11.03 12.26
N ASN A 215 3.03 11.75 13.34
CA ASN A 215 2.91 13.21 13.34
C ASN A 215 4.08 13.80 14.13
N PHE A 216 4.84 14.70 13.51
CA PHE A 216 5.81 15.53 14.21
C PHE A 216 5.12 16.78 14.74
N ARG A 217 5.31 17.06 16.04
CA ARG A 217 4.73 18.22 16.71
C ARG A 217 5.81 18.92 17.52
N LEU A 218 5.72 20.24 17.59
CA LEU A 218 6.62 21.04 18.43
C LEU A 218 6.22 20.88 19.91
N VAL A 219 7.21 20.67 20.76
CA VAL A 219 7.02 20.61 22.22
C VAL A 219 6.91 22.03 22.75
N SER A 220 5.88 22.30 23.55
CA SER A 220 5.71 23.59 24.20
C SER A 220 6.63 23.71 25.41
N ASN A 221 7.38 24.82 25.50
CA ASN A 221 8.22 25.16 26.65
C ASN A 221 7.49 26.06 27.67
N ALA A 222 6.26 26.47 27.40
CA ALA A 222 5.53 27.43 28.24
C ALA A 222 5.08 26.84 29.57
N MET A 223 4.88 25.51 29.62
CA MET A 223 4.43 24.80 30.81
C MET A 223 4.85 23.34 30.73
N SER A 224 5.29 22.75 31.84
CA SER A 224 5.66 21.33 31.87
C SER A 224 4.43 20.41 31.84
N GLY A 225 4.61 19.18 31.37
CA GLY A 225 3.53 18.17 31.38
C GLY A 225 2.99 17.88 32.78
N GLU A 226 3.85 17.87 33.80
CA GLU A 226 3.46 17.70 35.20
C GLU A 226 2.59 18.85 35.72
N GLN A 227 2.95 20.10 35.39
CA GLN A 227 2.12 21.26 35.74
C GLN A 227 0.75 21.19 35.06
N ALA A 228 0.71 20.81 33.79
CA ALA A 228 -0.54 20.66 33.04
C ALA A 228 -1.47 19.59 33.63
N LEU A 229 -0.90 18.48 34.12
CA LEU A 229 -1.66 17.43 34.79
C LEU A 229 -2.19 17.87 36.16
N ALA A 230 -1.39 18.62 36.92
CA ALA A 230 -1.77 19.12 38.24
C ALA A 230 -2.86 20.20 38.17
N THR A 231 -2.75 21.16 37.23
CA THR A 231 -3.70 22.26 37.09
C THR A 231 -4.89 21.93 36.19
N ARG A 232 -4.83 20.82 35.45
CA ARG A 232 -5.79 20.42 34.40
C ARG A 232 -6.05 21.53 33.36
N THR A 233 -5.03 22.36 33.11
CA THR A 233 -5.07 23.43 32.12
C THR A 233 -3.92 23.27 31.14
N VAL A 234 -4.11 23.69 29.89
CA VAL A 234 -3.11 23.66 28.82
C VAL A 234 -3.09 25.02 28.11
N PRO A 235 -1.92 25.53 27.68
CA PRO A 235 -1.84 26.72 26.83
C PRO A 235 -2.66 26.55 25.55
N THR A 236 -3.21 27.65 25.03
CA THR A 236 -4.02 27.64 23.81
C THR A 236 -3.25 27.02 22.65
N GLY A 237 -3.89 26.07 21.94
CA GLY A 237 -3.28 25.36 20.80
C GLY A 237 -2.29 24.26 21.19
N THR A 238 -2.23 23.86 22.47
CA THR A 238 -1.43 22.72 22.94
C THR A 238 -2.33 21.62 23.49
N GLU A 239 -1.84 20.38 23.44
CA GLU A 239 -2.51 19.23 24.06
C GLU A 239 -1.50 18.40 24.85
N ILE A 240 -1.99 17.66 25.85
CA ILE A 240 -1.18 16.70 26.61
C ILE A 240 -1.18 15.38 25.84
N LEU A 241 0.01 14.92 25.47
CA LEU A 241 0.22 13.59 24.90
C LEU A 241 0.79 12.66 25.96
N PHE A 242 0.10 11.55 26.19
CA PHE A 242 0.62 10.45 27.01
C PHE A 242 1.44 9.53 26.12
N MET A 243 2.68 9.22 26.51
CA MET A 243 3.41 8.12 25.89
C MET A 243 2.68 6.82 26.23
N ALA A 244 2.28 6.08 25.20
CA ALA A 244 1.72 4.73 25.30
C ALA A 244 2.84 3.70 25.39
#